data_AF-A0A367M2T4-F1
#
_entry.id   AF-A0A367M2T4-F1
#
_cell.length_a   1.000
_cell.length_b   1.000
_cell.length_c   1.000
_cell.angle_alpha   90.00
_cell.angle_beta   90.00
_cell.angle_gamma   90.00
#
_symmetry.space_group_name_H-M   'P 1'
#
loop_
_entity.id
_entity.type
_entity.pdbx_description
1 polymer ?
#
loop_
_entity_poly.entity_id
_entity_poly.type
_entity_poly.pdbx_seq_one_letter_code
_entity_poly.pdbx_strand_id
1 'polypeptide(L)' 'SGTGIGCYYDPLVHELLGLTDESMASLYHFTLGRAVWDTRLCNMPAYPALRRD' A
#
# COMPACT_ATOMS: atom_id res chain seq x y z
N SER A 1 13.25 4.80 -1.61
CA SER A 1 12.31 3.77 -2.11
C SER A 1 11.11 3.77 -1.21
N GLY A 2 9.91 3.58 -1.75
CA GLY A 2 8.69 3.52 -0.95
C GLY A 2 7.79 2.38 -1.41
N THR A 3 7.32 1.57 -0.47
CA THR A 3 6.39 0.47 -0.74
C THR A 3 5.00 0.89 -0.29
N GLY A 4 4.05 0.74 -1.19
CA GLY A 4 2.64 0.96 -0.90
C GLY A 4 2.08 -0.12 0.00
N ILE A 5 1.42 0.29 1.08
CA ILE A 5 0.55 -0.56 1.89
C ILE A 5 -0.80 0.14 1.83
N GLY A 6 -1.85 -0.56 1.38
CA GLY A 6 -3.18 0.04 1.28
C GLY A 6 -3.77 0.41 2.65
N CYS A 7 -5.09 0.28 2.79
CA CYS A 7 -5.81 0.66 4.00
C CYS A 7 -5.62 -0.27 5.21
N TYR A 8 -4.62 -1.15 5.18
CA TYR A 8 -4.40 -2.16 6.22
C TYR A 8 -4.16 -1.54 7.61
N TYR A 9 -3.54 -0.36 7.67
CA TYR A 9 -3.22 0.33 8.92
C TYR A 9 -4.17 1.47 9.29
N ASP A 10 -5.25 1.68 8.54
CA ASP A 10 -6.16 2.81 8.78
C ASP A 10 -6.68 2.86 10.24
N PRO A 11 -7.16 1.74 10.85
CA PRO A 11 -7.65 1.79 12.23
C PRO A 11 -6.55 2.16 13.24
N LEU A 12 -5.34 1.62 13.04
CA LEU A 12 -4.22 1.87 13.94
C LEU A 12 -3.73 3.33 13.84
N VAL A 13 -3.70 3.89 12.63
CA VAL A 13 -3.33 5.28 12.40
C VAL A 13 -4.39 6.22 12.98
N HIS A 14 -5.67 5.89 12.83
CA HIS A 14 -6.75 6.66 13.46
C HIS A 14 -6.63 6.66 14.98
N GLU A 15 -6.40 5.50 15.60
CA GLU A 15 -6.16 5.39 17.05
C GLU A 15 -4.95 6.21 17.49
N LEU A 16 -3.81 6.06 16.79
CA LEU A 16 -2.56 6.76 17.10
C LEU A 16 -2.70 8.29 17.04
N LEU A 17 -3.48 8.78 16.08
CA LEU A 17 -3.72 10.21 15.89
C LEU A 17 -4.89 10.74 16.72
N GLY A 18 -5.59 9.87 17.46
CA GLY A 18 -6.78 10.24 18.22
C GLY A 18 -7.97 10.65 17.36
N LEU A 19 -8.04 10.16 16.12
CA LEU A 19 -9.17 10.38 15.22
C LEU A 19 -10.33 9.48 15.66
N THR A 20 -11.41 10.12 16.12
CA THR A 20 -12.58 9.42 16.67
C THR A 20 -13.74 9.30 15.69
N ASP A 21 -13.66 9.99 14.56
CA ASP A 21 -14.67 10.01 13.51
C ASP A 21 -14.05 9.77 12.13
N GLU A 22 -14.91 9.68 11.11
CA GLU A 22 -14.53 9.42 9.72
C GLU A 22 -14.30 10.71 8.91
N SER A 23 -14.09 11.86 9.59
CA SER A 23 -13.84 13.12 8.89
C SER A 23 -12.52 13.11 8.12
N MET A 24 -11.58 12.26 8.53
CA MET A 24 -10.30 12.01 7.88
C MET A 24 -10.23 10.56 7.43
N ALA A 25 -9.78 10.35 6.20
CA ALA A 25 -9.59 9.02 5.64
C ALA A 25 -8.20 8.91 5.00
N SER A 26 -7.50 7.82 5.29
CA SER A 26 -6.26 7.47 4.61
C SER A 26 -6.55 7.11 3.16
N LEU A 27 -5.98 7.86 2.22
CA LEU A 27 -6.03 7.50 0.80
C LEU A 27 -5.04 6.38 0.48
N TYR A 28 -3.86 6.42 1.09
CA TYR A 28 -2.80 5.44 0.88
C TYR A 28 -1.68 5.55 1.93
N HIS A 29 -1.11 4.42 2.36
CA HIS A 29 0.08 4.41 3.21
C HIS A 29 1.33 4.05 2.41
N PHE A 30 2.41 4.76 2.68
CA PHE A 30 3.72 4.49 2.10
C PHE A 30 4.73 4.26 3.22
N THR A 31 5.44 3.14 3.18
CA THR A 31 6.63 2.96 4.02
C THR A 31 7.80 3.69 3.39
N LEU A 32 8.51 4.52 4.14
CA LEU A 32 9.68 5.25 3.66
C LEU A 32 10.96 4.62 4.20
N GLY A 33 12.01 4.56 3.38
CA GLY A 33 13.31 4.08 3.84
C GLY A 33 14.34 3.79 2.73
N ARG A 34 15.48 3.24 3.16
CA ARG A 34 16.53 2.76 2.26
C ARG A 34 16.01 1.55 1.47
N ALA A 35 16.30 1.53 0.18
CA ALA A 35 16.02 0.36 -0.64
C ALA A 35 16.78 -0.87 -0.14
N VAL A 36 16.08 -1.99 -0.04
CA VAL A 36 16.68 -3.31 0.18
C VAL A 36 16.27 -4.17 -1.01
N TRP A 37 17.24 -4.90 -1.56
CA TRP A 37 16.97 -5.81 -2.66
C TRP A 37 16.14 -7.00 -2.14
N ASP A 38 15.01 -7.25 -2.78
CA ASP A 38 14.14 -8.39 -2.46
C ASP A 38 14.04 -9.30 -3.68
N THR A 39 14.61 -10.51 -3.56
CA THR A 39 14.67 -11.49 -4.65
C THR A 39 13.30 -12.10 -4.99
N ARG A 40 12.26 -11.79 -4.21
CA ARG A 40 10.87 -12.22 -4.49
C ARG A 40 10.15 -11.30 -5.46
N LEU A 41 10.65 -10.08 -5.68
CA LEU A 41 10.07 -9.16 -6.65
C LEU A 41 10.22 -9.73 -8.06
N CYS A 42 9.13 -9.77 -8.80
CA CYS A 42 9.09 -10.27 -10.18
C CYS A 42 8.65 -9.17 -11.15
N ASN A 43 9.03 -9.31 -12.41
CA ASN A 43 8.60 -8.46 -13.52
C ASN A 43 7.47 -9.09 -14.34
N MET A 44 6.78 -10.09 -13.79
CA MET A 44 5.65 -10.73 -14.45
C MET A 44 4.49 -9.73 -14.57
N PRO A 45 3.67 -9.83 -15.62
CA PRO A 45 2.52 -8.96 -15.78
C PRO A 45 1.52 -9.16 -14.64
N ALA A 46 0.89 -8.08 -14.17
CA ALA A 46 -0.11 -8.13 -13.10
C ALA A 46 -1.35 -8.95 -13.48
N TYR A 47 -1.69 -8.99 -14.77
CA TYR A 47 -2.79 -9.75 -15.33
C TYR A 47 -2.33 -10.51 -16.58
N PRO A 48 -2.92 -11.68 -16.90
CA PRO A 48 -2.70 -12.34 -18.18
C PRO A 48 -3.02 -11.42 -19.36
N ALA A 49 -2.39 -11.67 -20.51
CA ALA A 49 -2.76 -10.95 -21.73
C ALA A 49 -4.26 -11.14 -22.00
N LEU A 50 -4.98 -10.03 -22.19
CA LEU A 50 -6.38 -10.05 -22.61
C LEU A 50 -6.47 -10.87 -23.90
N ARG A 51 -7.25 -11.96 -23.87
CA ARG A 51 -7.56 -12.73 -25.07
C ARG A 51 -8.40 -11.80 -25.97
N ARG A 52 -7.83 -11.40 -27.10
CA ARG A 52 -8.56 -10.73 -28.17
C ARG A 52 -9.13 -11.82 -29.07
N ASP A 53 -10.45 -11.97 -29.07
CA ASP A 53 -11.21 -12.67 -30.10
C ASP A 53 -11.36 -11.81 -31.36
#